data_AF-A0A6I5CC44-F1
#
_entry.id   AF-A0A6I5CC44-F1
#
_cell.length_a   1.000
_cell.length_b   1.000
_cell.length_c   1.000
_cell.angle_alpha   90.00
_cell.angle_beta   90.00
_cell.angle_gamma   90.00
#
_symmetry.space_group_name_H-M   'P 1'
#
loop_
_entity.id
_entity.type
_entity.pdbx_description
1 polymer ?
#
loop_
_entity_poly.entity_id
_entity_poly.type
_entity_poly.pdbx_seq_one_letter_code
_entity_poly.pdbx_strand_id
1 'polypeptide(L)'
;MSETPKNTRAGHGADTIYWDPAKKSYVGAVSLGYAPNGKRRRPKVYGKTKTEVRQKIRDLKKEVQTGVKAPANYTVADAVNDWLERGLKGRDEKGTIGKNRSMANKHLIPFI
;
A
#
# COMPACT_ATOMS: atom_id res chain seq x y z
N MET A 1 8.88 8.13 38.54
CA MET A 1 8.76 8.98 37.35
C MET A 1 8.51 8.09 36.14
N SER A 2 7.26 7.99 35.64
CA SER A 2 6.95 7.22 34.43
C SER A 2 6.34 8.16 33.41
N GLU A 3 7.19 8.76 32.57
CA GLU A 3 6.75 9.61 31.47
C GLU A 3 5.96 8.78 30.45
N THR A 4 4.66 9.01 30.38
CA THR A 4 3.81 8.54 29.30
C THR A 4 4.23 9.26 28.02
N PRO A 5 4.72 8.57 26.97
CA PRO A 5 5.22 9.26 25.79
C PRO A 5 4.10 10.02 25.10
N LYS A 6 4.29 11.33 24.94
CA LYS A 6 3.35 12.26 24.29
C LYS A 6 3.07 11.78 22.86
N ASN A 7 1.79 11.49 22.57
CA ASN A 7 1.36 10.85 21.34
C ASN A 7 1.29 11.89 20.20
N THR A 8 2.44 12.23 19.61
CA THR A 8 2.49 13.10 18.43
C THR A 8 1.96 12.36 17.21
N ARG A 9 0.95 12.94 16.54
CA ARG A 9 0.47 12.43 15.25
C ARG A 9 1.63 12.45 14.26
N ALA A 10 2.01 11.29 13.72
CA ALA A 10 2.96 11.27 12.62
C ALA A 10 2.33 11.96 11.40
N GLY A 11 3.16 12.61 10.58
CA GLY A 11 2.74 13.26 9.35
C GLY A 11 1.96 12.30 8.43
N HIS A 12 1.12 12.85 7.56
CA HIS A 12 0.33 12.05 6.63
C HIS A 12 1.24 11.11 5.82
N GLY A 13 1.03 9.79 5.95
CA GLY A 13 1.83 8.76 5.28
C GLY A 13 3.03 8.24 6.09
N ALA A 14 3.33 8.80 7.27
CA ALA A 14 4.42 8.35 8.12
C ALA A 14 4.03 7.17 9.03
N ASP A 15 4.94 6.22 9.20
CA ASP A 15 4.76 5.07 10.10
C ASP A 15 4.71 5.56 11.56
N THR A 16 3.72 5.06 12.31
CA THR A 16 3.55 5.40 13.73
C THR A 16 3.98 4.23 14.60
N ILE A 17 4.79 4.48 15.63
CA ILE A 17 5.12 3.48 16.66
C ILE A 17 4.67 4.01 18.01
N TYR A 18 3.78 3.28 18.68
CA TYR A 18 3.27 3.64 20.00
C TYR A 18 3.24 2.43 20.93
N TRP A 19 3.15 2.68 22.24
CA TRP A 19 2.99 1.62 23.24
C TRP A 19 1.52 1.31 23.45
N ASP A 20 1.15 0.02 23.40
CA ASP A 20 -0.20 -0.46 23.73
C ASP A 20 -0.18 -1.05 25.15
N PRO A 21 -0.79 -0.36 26.14
CA PRO A 21 -0.80 -0.82 27.52
C PRO A 21 -1.67 -2.07 27.74
N ALA A 22 -2.70 -2.30 26.91
CA ALA A 22 -3.56 -3.48 27.03
C ALA A 22 -2.81 -4.75 26.58
N LYS A 23 -1.98 -4.62 25.53
CA LYS A 23 -1.19 -5.73 24.98
C LYS A 23 0.25 -5.78 25.51
N LYS A 24 0.64 -4.87 26.41
CA LYS A 24 2.00 -4.70 26.94
C LYS A 24 3.08 -4.81 25.85
N SER A 25 2.84 -4.18 24.69
CA SER A 25 3.71 -4.27 23.52
C SER A 25 3.74 -2.99 22.71
N TYR A 26 4.81 -2.78 21.94
CA TYR A 26 4.89 -1.72 20.95
C TYR A 26 4.14 -2.12 19.68
N VAL A 27 3.37 -1.17 19.14
CA VAL A 27 2.59 -1.32 17.92
C VAL A 27 3.14 -0.36 16.87
N GLY A 28 3.53 -0.90 15.73
CA GLY A 28 3.87 -0.16 14.52
C GLY A 28 2.72 -0.21 13.54
N ALA A 29 2.15 0.95 13.17
CA ALA A 29 1.12 1.02 12.13
C ALA A 29 1.71 1.58 10.84
N VAL A 30 1.65 0.78 9.77
CA VAL A 30 2.21 1.09 8.45
C VAL A 30 1.09 1.35 7.47
N SER A 31 1.21 2.40 6.66
CA SER A 31 0.25 2.70 5.59
C SER A 31 0.80 2.24 4.25
N LEU A 32 0.24 1.15 3.70
CA LEU A 32 0.65 0.58 2.41
C LEU A 32 -0.24 1.03 1.23
N GLY A 33 -0.95 2.16 1.39
CA GLY A 33 -1.86 2.67 0.36
C GLY A 33 -3.20 1.94 0.32
N TYR A 34 -3.74 1.74 -0.88
CA TYR A 34 -5.06 1.15 -1.13
C TYR A 34 -4.94 -0.19 -1.86
N ALA A 35 -5.77 -1.15 -1.47
CA ALA A 35 -5.93 -2.41 -2.20
C ALA A 35 -6.72 -2.18 -3.51
N PRO A 36 -6.68 -3.13 -4.47
CA PRO A 36 -7.41 -3.02 -5.74
C PRO A 36 -8.93 -2.81 -5.57
N ASN A 37 -9.48 -3.20 -4.42
CA ASN A 37 -10.88 -3.00 -4.03
C ASN A 37 -11.16 -1.61 -3.41
N GLY A 38 -10.20 -0.70 -3.39
CA GLY A 38 -10.32 0.65 -2.81
C GLY A 38 -10.25 0.72 -1.28
N LYS A 39 -10.03 -0.41 -0.58
CA LYS A 39 -9.87 -0.40 0.89
C LYS A 39 -8.44 -0.06 1.29
N ARG A 40 -8.26 0.71 2.37
CA ARG A 40 -6.93 1.08 2.89
C ARG A 40 -6.21 -0.16 3.45
N ARG A 41 -4.97 -0.41 3.03
CA ARG A 41 -4.10 -1.44 3.62
C ARG A 41 -3.26 -0.83 4.73
N ARG A 42 -3.69 -1.01 5.98
CA ARG A 42 -2.97 -0.54 7.18
C ARG A 42 -2.60 -1.70 8.12
N PRO A 43 -1.62 -2.53 7.76
CA PRO A 43 -1.14 -3.58 8.66
C PRO A 43 -0.52 -2.99 9.93
N LYS A 44 -0.72 -3.73 11.04
CA LYS A 44 -0.11 -3.44 12.34
C LYS A 44 0.93 -4.52 12.63
N VAL A 45 2.12 -4.11 13.02
CA VAL A 45 3.17 -5.00 13.53
C VAL A 45 3.32 -4.79 15.04
N TYR A 46 3.64 -5.87 15.74
CA TYR A 46 3.79 -5.87 17.20
C TYR A 46 5.20 -6.31 17.58
N GLY A 47 5.74 -5.76 18.67
CA GLY A 47 7.04 -6.14 19.21
C GLY A 47 7.20 -5.74 20.66
N LYS A 48 8.12 -6.39 21.37
CA LYS A 48 8.42 -6.07 22.78
C LYS A 48 9.26 -4.80 22.91
N THR A 49 9.98 -4.41 21.86
CA THR A 49 10.82 -3.21 21.81
C THR A 49 10.52 -2.34 20.59
N LYS A 50 10.81 -1.03 20.69
CA LYS A 50 10.70 -0.10 19.54
C LYS A 50 11.59 -0.53 18.37
N THR A 51 12.78 -1.08 18.64
CA THR A 51 13.74 -1.52 17.62
C THR A 51 13.23 -2.72 16.84
N GLU A 52 12.65 -3.70 17.53
CA GLU A 52 12.02 -4.86 16.91
C GLU A 52 10.86 -4.43 15.99
N VAL A 53 10.02 -3.51 16.45
CA VAL A 53 8.93 -2.96 15.64
C VAL A 53 9.46 -2.23 14.41
N ARG A 54 10.51 -1.41 14.53
CA ARG A 54 11.16 -0.75 13.37
C ARG A 54 11.70 -1.77 12.37
N GLN A 55 12.31 -2.85 12.85
CA GLN A 55 12.81 -3.90 11.96
C GLN A 55 11.66 -4.57 11.19
N LYS A 56 10.60 -4.98 11.90
CA LYS A 56 9.40 -5.57 11.27
C LYS A 56 8.74 -4.63 10.27
N ILE A 57 8.71 -3.32 10.52
CA ILE A 57 8.24 -2.32 9.54
C ILE A 57 9.13 -2.32 8.28
N ARG A 58 10.46 -2.34 8.44
CA ARG A 58 11.40 -2.39 7.31
C ARG A 58 11.22 -3.66 6.49
N ASP A 59 11.07 -4.80 7.14
CA ASP A 59 10.90 -6.09 6.46
C ASP A 59 9.56 -6.15 5.73
N LEU A 60 8.49 -5.64 6.34
CA LEU A 60 7.17 -5.52 5.69
C LEU A 60 7.22 -4.62 4.44
N LYS A 61 7.96 -3.51 4.49
CA LYS A 61 8.14 -2.65 3.31
C LYS A 61 8.96 -3.34 2.22
N LYS A 62 10.02 -4.06 2.60
CA LYS A 62 10.81 -4.86 1.67
C LYS A 62 9.95 -5.94 1.03
N GLU A 63 9.14 -6.66 1.80
CA GLU A 63 8.23 -7.70 1.30
C GLU A 63 7.25 -7.15 0.27
N VAL A 64 6.66 -5.98 0.55
CA VAL A 64 5.76 -5.28 -0.38
C VAL A 64 6.50 -4.87 -1.65
N GLN A 65 7.75 -4.41 -1.53
CA GLN A 65 8.59 -4.04 -2.66
C GLN A 65 9.04 -5.28 -3.48
N THR A 66 9.38 -6.39 -2.84
CA THR A 66 9.79 -7.65 -3.50
C THR A 66 8.61 -8.43 -4.06
N GLY A 67 7.40 -8.26 -3.50
CA GLY A 67 6.17 -8.86 -4.01
C GLY A 67 5.73 -8.29 -5.36
N VAL A 68 6.25 -7.11 -5.73
CA VAL A 68 6.08 -6.51 -7.07
C VAL A 68 7.43 -6.49 -7.78
N LYS A 69 7.96 -7.67 -8.11
CA LYS A 69 9.04 -7.77 -9.10
C LYS A 69 8.42 -7.79 -10.49
N ALA A 70 8.15 -6.60 -11.02
CA ALA A 70 7.93 -6.48 -12.45
C ALA A 70 9.23 -6.88 -13.18
N PRO A 71 9.18 -7.68 -14.26
CA PRO A 71 10.37 -7.97 -15.05
C PRO A 71 11.02 -6.68 -15.54
N ALA A 72 12.34 -6.67 -15.79
CA ALA A 72 13.06 -5.47 -16.22
C ALA A 72 12.48 -4.83 -17.50
N ASN A 73 11.76 -5.62 -18.30
CA ASN A 73 11.12 -5.21 -19.55
C ASN A 73 9.63 -4.89 -19.38
N TYR A 74 9.12 -4.78 -18.16
CA TYR A 74 7.72 -4.44 -17.93
C TYR A 74 7.47 -2.97 -18.23
N THR A 75 6.71 -2.72 -19.27
CA THR A 75 6.45 -1.36 -19.75
C THR A 75 5.24 -0.73 -19.08
N VAL A 76 5.11 0.59 -19.20
CA VAL A 76 3.90 1.30 -18.77
C VAL A 76 2.68 0.80 -19.55
N ALA A 77 2.85 0.41 -20.82
CA ALA A 77 1.79 -0.19 -21.61
C ALA A 77 1.31 -1.53 -21.02
N ASP A 78 2.23 -2.39 -20.56
CA ASP A 78 1.89 -3.66 -19.91
C ASP A 78 1.09 -3.43 -18.62
N ALA A 79 1.49 -2.44 -17.81
CA ALA A 79 0.77 -2.07 -16.59
C ALA A 79 -0.66 -1.58 -16.88
N VAL A 80 -0.83 -0.77 -17.93
CA VAL A 80 -2.14 -0.26 -18.36
C VAL A 80 -3.02 -1.42 -18.86
N ASN A 81 -2.46 -2.32 -19.66
CA ASN A 81 -3.18 -3.48 -20.19
C ASN A 81 -3.59 -4.45 -19.07
N ASP A 82 -2.69 -4.77 -18.14
CA ASP A 82 -3.01 -5.61 -16.97
C ASP A 82 -4.11 -4.99 -16.09
N TRP A 83 -4.09 -3.66 -15.93
CA TRP A 83 -5.13 -2.95 -15.17
C TRP A 83 -6.49 -2.97 -15.87
N LEU A 84 -6.53 -2.79 -17.20
CA LEU A 84 -7.77 -2.91 -17.98
C LEU A 84 -8.34 -4.33 -17.97
N GLU A 85 -7.48 -5.34 -17.95
CA GLU A 85 -7.88 -6.75 -17.95
C GLU A 85 -8.35 -7.23 -16.57
N ARG A 86 -7.62 -6.89 -15.50
CA ARG A 86 -7.81 -7.50 -14.16
C ARG A 86 -8.23 -6.51 -13.09
N GLY A 87 -7.95 -5.22 -13.28
CA GLY A 87 -8.17 -4.15 -12.29
C GLY A 87 -9.59 -3.61 -12.23
N LEU A 88 -10.46 -3.98 -13.16
CA LEU A 88 -11.83 -3.46 -13.29
C LEU A 88 -12.92 -4.47 -12.88
N LYS A 89 -12.56 -5.58 -12.21
CA LYS A 89 -13.53 -6.57 -11.71
C LYS A 89 -14.58 -5.91 -10.80
N GLY A 90 -15.85 -6.19 -11.08
CA GLY A 90 -16.99 -5.64 -10.34
C GLY A 90 -17.38 -4.20 -10.72
N ARG A 91 -16.80 -3.65 -11.79
CA ARG A 91 -17.25 -2.39 -12.40
C ARG A 91 -18.19 -2.65 -13.55
N ASP A 92 -19.04 -1.66 -13.82
CA ASP A 92 -19.99 -1.72 -14.93
C ASP A 92 -19.25 -1.89 -16.27
N GLU A 93 -19.51 -3.02 -16.93
CA GLU A 93 -18.85 -3.44 -18.17
C GLU A 93 -19.16 -2.48 -19.32
N LYS A 94 -20.41 -2.00 -19.42
CA LYS A 94 -20.88 -1.20 -20.55
C LYS A 94 -20.41 0.25 -20.51
N GLY A 95 -20.37 0.86 -19.32
CA GLY A 95 -20.00 2.26 -19.14
C GLY A 95 -18.56 2.46 -18.67
N THR A 96 -18.21 1.87 -17.52
CA THR A 96 -16.94 2.20 -16.84
C THR A 96 -15.75 1.52 -17.51
N ILE A 97 -15.88 0.24 -17.86
CA ILE A 97 -14.79 -0.51 -18.51
C ILE A 97 -14.56 -0.01 -19.94
N GLY A 98 -15.63 0.16 -20.72
CA GLY A 98 -15.55 0.70 -22.09
C GLY A 98 -14.89 2.07 -22.16
N LYS A 99 -15.28 3.00 -21.26
CA LYS A 99 -14.69 4.35 -21.21
C LYS A 99 -13.21 4.32 -20.85
N ASN A 100 -12.82 3.56 -19.84
CA ASN A 100 -11.42 3.45 -19.44
C ASN A 100 -10.55 2.83 -20.54
N ARG A 101 -11.07 1.81 -21.24
CA ARG A 101 -10.38 1.20 -22.39
C ARG A 101 -10.22 2.19 -23.54
N SER A 102 -11.26 2.95 -23.87
CA SER A 102 -11.20 3.95 -24.93
C SER A 102 -10.18 5.05 -24.62
N MET A 103 -10.16 5.57 -23.38
CA MET A 103 -9.18 6.60 -23.01
C MET A 103 -7.76 6.07 -23.01
N ALA A 104 -7.52 4.86 -22.49
CA ALA A 104 -6.21 4.25 -22.45
C ALA A 104 -5.65 4.01 -23.86
N ASN A 105 -6.46 3.43 -24.75
CA ASN A 105 -6.04 3.14 -26.13
C ASN A 105 -5.82 4.40 -26.97
N LYS A 106 -6.52 5.49 -26.67
CA LYS A 106 -6.45 6.74 -27.46
C LYS A 106 -5.38 7.71 -26.96
N HIS A 107 -5.16 7.76 -25.65
CA HIS A 107 -4.37 8.83 -25.02
C HIS A 107 -3.16 8.36 -24.22
N LEU A 108 -3.07 7.07 -23.92
CA LEU A 108 -1.93 6.52 -23.16
C LEU A 108 -1.10 5.63 -24.07
N ILE A 109 -1.61 4.46 -24.47
CA ILE A 109 -0.85 3.42 -25.18
C ILE A 109 -0.11 3.93 -26.44
N PRO A 110 -0.64 4.86 -27.25
CA PRO A 110 0.09 5.35 -28.44
C PRO A 110 1.29 6.25 -28.14
N PHE A 111 1.47 6.73 -26.90
CA PHE A 111 2.43 7.78 -26.54
C PHE A 111 3.48 7.33 -25.49
N ILE A 112 3.54 6.03 -25.21
CA ILE A 112 4.49 5.37 -24.28
C ILE A 112 5.23 4.28 -25.04
#